data_AF-A0A1Q9E9W5-F1
#
_entry.id   AF-A0A1Q9E9W5-F1
#
_cell.length_a   1.000
_cell.length_b   1.000
_cell.length_c   1.000
_cell.angle_alpha   90.00
_cell.angle_beta   90.00
_cell.angle_gamma   90.00
#
_symmetry.space_group_name_H-M   'P 1'
#
loop_
_entity.id
_entity.type
_entity.pdbx_description
1 polymer ?
#
loop_
_entity_poly.entity_id
_entity_poly.type
_entity_poly.pdbx_seq_one_letter_code
_entity_poly.pdbx_strand_id
1 'polypeptide(L)'
;MGVVVQNMKVMLQHTLHKDLSQGDLQNYRFYLQQQPVRFRNCATTPLEGLLPFQKTDDLVADFLYRTGFTEVRERDADGWSPLCYAAMGESPELIEALLSRHADPNTTVSKSIRRLYFAKRTPVVSICAAFGNNGALQVLLSARADPKKKEGRGNPPLFFSSLADNLEGARLLLEARADPCAESDLSISVLEFACNAGASQVAKEIFATPAAARAQYLLHTALVINGGNPAHIAMMIEAGCDVNEQFYPKKLGYRLLYMIGTVKHRLKGPSTYSALSYHHTGATPLMLSILAGYFSAAQVLLKNGARVDLRNSRNRTALDFAVEKSAPEVVISLQHAEAREGAQLPPCMAAKRKLKDVFW
;
A
#
# COMPACT_ATOMS: atom_id res chain seq x y z
N MET A 1 -23.50 17.04 -15.05
CA MET A 1 -23.01 16.75 -13.69
C MET A 1 -24.12 16.72 -12.64
N GLY A 2 -25.03 17.70 -12.58
CA GLY A 2 -26.08 17.76 -11.53
C GLY A 2 -26.94 16.51 -11.35
N VAL A 3 -27.41 15.89 -12.44
CA VAL A 3 -28.24 14.65 -12.39
C VAL A 3 -27.47 13.47 -11.79
N VAL A 4 -26.17 13.33 -12.10
CA VAL A 4 -25.33 12.25 -11.57
C VAL A 4 -25.14 12.40 -10.06
N VAL A 5 -24.84 13.62 -9.60
CA VAL A 5 -24.67 13.92 -8.17
C VAL A 5 -25.98 13.69 -7.42
N GLN A 6 -27.11 14.09 -8.00
CA GLN A 6 -28.43 13.84 -7.43
C GLN A 6 -28.72 12.33 -7.32
N ASN A 7 -28.45 11.55 -8.36
CA ASN A 7 -28.62 10.10 -8.32
C ASN A 7 -27.71 9.44 -7.28
N MET A 8 -26.46 9.90 -7.13
CA MET A 8 -25.55 9.43 -6.08
C MET A 8 -26.10 9.73 -4.68
N LYS A 9 -26.67 10.92 -4.47
CA LYS A 9 -27.36 11.26 -3.21
C LYS A 9 -28.54 10.35 -2.94
N VAL A 10 -29.43 10.14 -3.91
CA VAL A 10 -30.58 9.25 -3.74
C VAL A 10 -30.14 7.82 -3.43
N MET A 11 -29.14 7.30 -4.15
CA MET A 11 -28.59 5.96 -3.89
C MET A 11 -27.98 5.86 -2.49
N LEU A 12 -27.23 6.86 -2.05
CA LEU A 12 -26.66 6.88 -0.70
C LEU A 12 -27.75 6.96 0.36
N GLN A 13 -28.75 7.83 0.18
CA GLN A 13 -29.88 7.96 1.10
C GLN A 13 -30.65 6.65 1.24
N HIS A 14 -30.94 5.98 0.12
CA HIS A 14 -31.57 4.66 0.12
C HIS A 14 -30.71 3.62 0.85
N THR A 15 -29.39 3.65 0.64
CA THR A 15 -28.44 2.76 1.34
C THR A 15 -28.49 2.99 2.84
N LEU A 16 -28.39 4.24 3.29
CA LEU A 16 -28.43 4.59 4.71
C LEU A 16 -29.77 4.22 5.36
N HIS A 17 -30.90 4.42 4.68
CA HIS A 17 -32.22 3.97 5.18
C HIS A 17 -32.30 2.45 5.31
N LYS A 18 -31.75 1.72 4.33
CA LYS A 18 -31.70 0.26 4.38
C LYS A 18 -30.85 -0.22 5.55
N ASP A 19 -29.69 0.38 5.77
CA ASP A 19 -28.80 -0.01 6.86
C ASP A 19 -29.47 0.25 8.23
N LEU A 20 -30.16 1.40 8.38
CA LEU A 20 -30.94 1.69 9.58
C LEU A 20 -32.12 0.73 9.79
N SER A 21 -32.87 0.39 8.73
CA SER A 21 -34.01 -0.53 8.85
C SER A 21 -33.59 -1.96 9.17
N GLN A 22 -32.37 -2.34 8.78
CA GLN A 22 -31.75 -3.62 9.13
C GLN A 22 -31.04 -3.62 10.49
N GLY A 23 -30.95 -2.45 11.15
CA GLY A 23 -30.20 -2.28 12.39
C GLY A 23 -28.67 -2.35 12.22
N ASP A 24 -28.17 -2.27 10.99
CA ASP A 24 -26.74 -2.29 10.66
C ASP A 24 -26.12 -0.91 10.85
N LEU A 25 -25.99 -0.51 12.12
CA LEU A 25 -25.41 0.77 12.49
C LEU A 25 -23.95 0.91 12.04
N GLN A 26 -23.23 -0.20 11.87
CA GLN A 26 -21.84 -0.17 11.41
C GLN A 26 -21.75 0.33 9.98
N ASN A 27 -22.48 -0.29 9.05
CA ASN A 27 -22.48 0.14 7.64
C ASN A 27 -23.07 1.53 7.49
N TYR A 28 -24.14 1.84 8.23
CA TYR A 28 -24.70 3.18 8.28
C TYR A 28 -23.65 4.23 8.66
N ARG A 29 -22.94 4.05 9.79
CA ARG A 29 -21.89 4.99 10.25
C ARG A 29 -20.76 5.07 9.23
N PHE A 30 -20.34 3.95 8.66
CA PHE A 30 -19.31 3.92 7.64
C PHE A 30 -19.67 4.76 6.42
N TYR A 31 -20.85 4.55 5.83
CA TYR A 31 -21.29 5.31 4.67
C TYR A 31 -21.58 6.77 4.99
N LEU A 32 -22.03 7.07 6.21
CA LEU A 32 -22.23 8.44 6.69
C LEU A 32 -20.91 9.22 6.72
N GLN A 33 -19.81 8.61 7.18
CA GLN A 33 -18.50 9.27 7.25
C GLN A 33 -17.75 9.32 5.92
N GLN A 34 -18.08 8.46 4.96
CA GLN A 34 -17.47 8.46 3.62
C GLN A 34 -18.09 9.48 2.66
N GLN A 35 -19.05 10.28 3.11
CA GLN A 35 -19.70 11.30 2.29
C GLN A 35 -18.75 12.36 1.73
N PRO A 36 -17.83 12.96 2.53
CA PRO A 36 -16.91 13.98 2.00
C PRO A 36 -16.04 13.42 0.88
N VAL A 37 -15.57 12.18 1.04
CA VAL A 37 -14.76 11.49 0.03
C VAL A 37 -15.58 11.19 -1.23
N ARG A 38 -16.82 10.70 -1.09
CA ARG A 38 -17.71 10.35 -2.21
C ARG A 38 -18.19 11.55 -3.01
N PHE A 39 -18.38 12.69 -2.35
CA PHE A 39 -18.83 13.93 -2.95
C PHE A 39 -17.69 14.93 -3.15
N ARG A 40 -16.43 14.49 -3.05
CA ARG A 40 -15.28 15.36 -3.30
C ARG A 40 -15.40 15.96 -4.70
N ASN A 41 -15.20 17.27 -4.82
CA ASN A 41 -15.38 18.06 -6.04
C ASN A 41 -16.82 18.10 -6.60
N CYS A 42 -17.82 17.61 -5.87
CA CYS A 42 -19.21 17.83 -6.19
C CYS A 42 -19.69 19.08 -5.44
N ALA A 43 -20.27 20.05 -6.14
CA ALA A 43 -20.90 21.23 -5.52
C ALA A 43 -22.21 20.83 -4.82
N THR A 44 -22.11 20.04 -3.75
CA THR A 44 -23.26 19.49 -3.05
C THR A 44 -23.00 19.38 -1.56
N THR A 45 -24.00 19.75 -0.76
CA THR A 45 -23.96 19.54 0.68
C THR A 45 -24.07 18.04 0.99
N PRO A 46 -23.28 17.48 1.92
CA PRO A 46 -23.47 16.11 2.39
C PRO A 46 -24.91 15.88 2.85
N LEU A 47 -25.41 14.65 2.74
CA LEU A 47 -26.72 14.33 3.30
C LEU A 47 -26.66 14.53 4.82
N GLU A 48 -27.60 15.31 5.34
CA GLU A 48 -27.86 15.37 6.77
C GLU A 48 -28.29 13.98 7.26
N GLY A 49 -27.98 13.66 8.52
CA GLY A 49 -28.26 12.33 9.08
C GLY A 49 -29.74 11.99 8.96
N LEU A 50 -30.07 10.70 8.80
CA LEU A 50 -31.46 10.26 8.61
C LEU A 50 -32.24 10.17 9.93
N LEU A 51 -31.57 10.35 11.06
CA LEU A 51 -32.17 10.37 12.38
C LEU A 51 -32.78 11.76 12.64
N PRO A 52 -34.02 11.85 13.13
CA PRO A 52 -34.71 13.12 13.32
C PRO A 52 -34.09 13.94 14.47
N PHE A 53 -33.14 14.82 14.14
CA PHE A 53 -32.44 15.66 15.10
C PHE A 53 -32.87 17.12 15.03
N GLN A 54 -32.96 17.77 16.20
CA GLN A 54 -33.01 19.22 16.28
C GLN A 54 -31.56 19.72 16.30
N LYS A 55 -31.13 20.40 15.23
CA LYS A 55 -29.76 20.87 15.06
C LYS A 55 -29.29 21.63 16.30
N THR A 56 -28.22 21.16 16.94
CA THR A 56 -27.61 21.83 18.10
C THR A 56 -26.29 22.48 17.66
N ASP A 57 -25.89 23.56 18.34
CA ASP A 57 -24.58 24.19 18.13
C ASP A 57 -23.42 23.33 18.67
N ASP A 58 -23.74 22.27 19.43
CA ASP A 58 -22.77 21.31 19.94
C ASP A 58 -22.42 20.26 18.88
N LEU A 59 -21.28 20.47 18.23
CA LEU A 59 -20.72 19.59 17.22
C LEU A 59 -20.59 18.13 17.67
N VAL A 60 -20.23 17.88 18.94
CA VAL A 60 -20.08 16.51 19.44
C VAL A 60 -21.44 15.87 19.69
N ALA A 61 -22.41 16.61 20.25
CA ALA A 61 -23.75 16.08 20.45
C ALA A 61 -24.44 15.76 19.11
N ASP A 62 -24.31 16.64 18.10
CA ASP A 62 -24.80 16.36 16.74
C ASP A 62 -24.16 15.10 16.17
N PHE A 63 -22.83 14.98 16.30
CA PHE A 63 -22.12 13.81 15.79
C PHE A 63 -22.54 12.50 16.46
N LEU A 64 -22.58 12.48 17.80
CA LEU A 64 -22.99 11.31 18.58
C LEU A 64 -24.42 10.92 18.22
N TYR A 65 -25.34 11.89 18.16
CA TYR A 65 -26.72 11.65 17.78
C TYR A 65 -26.82 11.05 16.37
N ARG A 66 -26.19 11.67 15.36
CA ARG A 66 -26.26 11.23 13.96
C ARG A 66 -25.67 9.86 13.73
N THR A 67 -24.70 9.47 14.56
CA THR A 67 -24.08 8.15 14.55
C THR A 67 -24.77 7.16 15.49
N GLY A 68 -25.76 7.59 16.29
CA GLY A 68 -26.45 6.74 17.26
C GLY A 68 -25.55 6.27 18.41
N PHE A 69 -24.55 7.07 18.79
CA PHE A 69 -23.79 6.91 20.03
C PHE A 69 -24.40 7.81 21.11
N THR A 70 -24.29 7.41 22.37
CA THR A 70 -24.72 8.21 23.53
C THR A 70 -23.52 8.83 24.25
N GLU A 71 -22.35 8.18 24.22
CA GLU A 71 -21.17 8.61 24.96
C GLU A 71 -19.91 8.68 24.08
N VAL A 72 -18.99 9.59 24.42
CA VAL A 72 -17.73 9.82 23.69
C VAL A 72 -16.80 8.59 23.70
N ARG A 73 -16.87 7.77 24.75
CA ARG A 73 -16.04 6.57 24.93
C ARG A 73 -16.79 5.27 24.63
N GLU A 74 -18.03 5.36 24.15
CA GLU A 74 -18.80 4.20 23.76
C GLU A 74 -18.06 3.39 22.69
N ARG A 75 -18.34 2.09 22.64
CA ARG A 75 -17.83 1.20 21.61
C ARG A 75 -18.99 0.42 21.02
N ASP A 76 -19.02 0.34 19.71
CA ASP A 76 -19.98 -0.48 19.01
C ASP A 76 -19.62 -1.97 19.03
N ALA A 77 -20.43 -2.79 18.36
CA ALA A 77 -20.24 -4.23 18.28
C ALA A 77 -18.89 -4.66 17.70
N ASP A 78 -18.24 -3.82 16.89
CA ASP A 78 -16.89 -4.06 16.33
C ASP A 78 -15.77 -3.38 17.11
N GLY A 79 -16.16 -2.67 18.17
CA GLY A 79 -15.26 -1.97 19.06
C GLY A 79 -14.81 -0.62 18.53
N TRP A 80 -15.53 -0.03 17.59
CA TRP A 80 -15.25 1.33 17.13
C TRP A 80 -15.83 2.34 18.11
N SER A 81 -15.01 3.33 18.44
CA SER A 81 -15.44 4.48 19.24
C SER A 81 -15.89 5.64 18.34
N PRO A 82 -16.64 6.62 18.87
CA PRO A 82 -16.94 7.86 18.15
C PRO A 82 -15.70 8.50 17.50
N LEU A 83 -14.57 8.51 18.21
CA LEU A 83 -13.30 9.03 17.70
C LEU A 83 -12.76 8.22 16.51
N CYS A 84 -12.97 6.90 16.47
CA CYS A 84 -12.59 6.08 15.32
C CYS A 84 -13.40 6.45 14.06
N TYR A 85 -14.70 6.72 14.22
CA TYR A 85 -15.55 7.15 13.11
C TYR A 85 -15.23 8.58 12.67
N ALA A 86 -14.99 9.49 13.62
CA ALA A 86 -14.57 10.85 13.32
C ALA A 86 -13.23 10.88 12.57
N ALA A 87 -12.31 9.97 12.90
CA ALA A 87 -11.01 9.81 12.22
C ALA A 87 -11.12 9.35 10.76
N MET A 88 -12.24 8.71 10.36
CA MET A 88 -12.53 8.41 8.95
C MET A 88 -13.09 9.62 8.20
N GLY A 89 -13.65 10.61 8.90
CA GLY A 89 -14.15 11.85 8.32
C GLY A 89 -13.05 12.90 8.19
N GLU A 90 -13.37 13.97 7.45
CA GLU A 90 -12.48 15.12 7.19
C GLU A 90 -12.77 16.30 8.14
N SER A 91 -12.95 16.09 9.44
CA SER A 91 -13.18 17.18 10.41
C SER A 91 -12.19 17.14 11.58
N PRO A 92 -11.10 17.92 11.50
CA PRO A 92 -10.17 18.12 12.61
C PRO A 92 -10.85 18.74 13.84
N GLU A 93 -11.80 19.65 13.64
CA GLU A 93 -12.52 20.35 14.72
C GLU A 93 -13.35 19.37 15.56
N LEU A 94 -13.97 18.37 14.91
CA LEU A 94 -14.68 17.31 15.62
C LEU A 94 -13.73 16.44 16.44
N ILE A 95 -12.52 16.15 15.93
CA ILE A 95 -11.51 15.41 16.68
C ILE A 95 -11.09 16.20 17.91
N GLU A 96 -10.79 17.50 17.78
CA GLU A 96 -10.47 18.38 18.91
C GLU A 96 -11.59 18.41 19.95
N ALA A 97 -12.84 18.54 19.49
CA ALA A 97 -14.01 18.58 20.38
C ALA A 97 -14.27 17.23 21.09
N LEU A 98 -14.01 16.10 20.44
CA LEU A 98 -14.09 14.78 21.09
C LEU A 98 -12.98 14.60 22.12
N LEU A 99 -11.76 15.05 21.81
CA LEU A 99 -10.61 14.99 22.73
C LEU A 99 -10.79 15.89 23.95
N SER A 100 -11.38 17.09 23.79
CA SER A 100 -11.71 17.98 24.91
C SER A 100 -12.75 17.38 25.85
N ARG A 101 -13.59 16.47 25.35
CA ARG A 101 -14.50 15.62 26.14
C ARG A 101 -13.89 14.29 26.58
N HIS A 102 -12.57 14.26 26.69
CA HIS A 102 -11.78 13.12 27.18
C HIS A 102 -11.89 11.85 26.31
N ALA A 103 -12.14 11.94 25.00
CA ALA A 103 -11.88 10.81 24.11
C ALA A 103 -10.41 10.36 24.23
N ASP A 104 -10.16 9.05 24.17
CA ASP A 104 -8.80 8.51 24.24
C ASP A 104 -8.12 8.62 22.86
N PRO A 105 -7.06 9.45 22.70
CA PRO A 105 -6.33 9.58 21.42
C PRO A 105 -5.61 8.29 21.01
N ASN A 106 -5.46 7.32 21.92
CA ASN A 106 -4.87 6.01 21.66
C ASN A 106 -5.90 4.89 21.54
N THR A 107 -7.18 5.24 21.39
CA THR A 107 -8.24 4.27 21.17
C THR A 107 -7.94 3.38 19.95
N THR A 108 -8.27 2.09 20.08
CA THR A 108 -8.08 1.10 19.02
C THR A 108 -9.38 0.39 18.70
N VAL A 109 -9.55 -0.11 17.48
CA VAL A 109 -10.68 -1.01 17.14
C VAL A 109 -10.52 -2.37 17.82
N SER A 110 -11.60 -2.97 18.31
CA SER A 110 -11.51 -4.25 19.03
C SER A 110 -11.51 -5.46 18.11
N LYS A 111 -12.23 -5.40 16.98
CA LYS A 111 -12.33 -6.47 16.00
C LYS A 111 -11.63 -6.13 14.70
N SER A 112 -11.27 -7.18 13.95
CA SER A 112 -10.70 -7.04 12.61
C SER A 112 -11.80 -6.73 11.60
N ILE A 113 -11.57 -5.74 10.73
CA ILE A 113 -12.49 -5.37 9.66
C ILE A 113 -11.81 -5.63 8.32
N ARG A 114 -12.14 -6.80 7.75
CA ARG A 114 -11.52 -7.27 6.50
C ARG A 114 -11.74 -6.31 5.34
N ARG A 115 -12.92 -5.66 5.27
CA ARG A 115 -13.26 -4.71 4.20
C ARG A 115 -12.33 -3.49 4.15
N LEU A 116 -11.77 -3.09 5.29
CA LEU A 116 -10.89 -1.92 5.42
C LEU A 116 -9.43 -2.31 5.61
N TYR A 117 -9.09 -3.60 5.46
CA TYR A 117 -7.77 -4.12 5.76
C TYR A 117 -7.26 -3.82 7.18
N PHE A 118 -8.15 -3.51 8.13
CA PHE A 118 -7.79 -3.30 9.53
C PHE A 118 -7.89 -4.61 10.31
N ALA A 119 -6.97 -4.86 11.24
CA ALA A 119 -7.14 -5.92 12.23
C ALA A 119 -7.58 -5.34 13.58
N LYS A 120 -7.86 -6.24 14.53
CA LYS A 120 -7.98 -5.87 15.95
C LYS A 120 -6.80 -5.00 16.38
N ARG A 121 -7.01 -4.12 17.34
CA ARG A 121 -6.01 -3.19 17.89
C ARG A 121 -5.49 -2.15 16.89
N THR A 122 -6.16 -1.93 15.75
CA THR A 122 -5.82 -0.81 14.86
C THR A 122 -6.04 0.52 15.59
N PRO A 123 -4.98 1.33 15.79
CA PRO A 123 -5.11 2.61 16.48
C PRO A 123 -5.78 3.64 15.58
N VAL A 124 -6.41 4.64 16.19
CA VAL A 124 -7.11 5.71 15.47
C VAL A 124 -6.23 6.49 14.49
N VAL A 125 -4.93 6.66 14.80
CA VAL A 125 -3.96 7.31 13.88
C VAL A 125 -3.77 6.53 12.58
N SER A 126 -3.85 5.19 12.62
CA SER A 126 -3.79 4.36 11.39
C SER A 126 -5.02 4.57 10.51
N ILE A 127 -6.17 4.86 11.12
CA ILE A 127 -7.41 5.15 10.39
C ILE A 127 -7.24 6.47 9.63
N CYS A 128 -6.80 7.56 10.29
CA CYS A 128 -6.55 8.83 9.60
C CYS A 128 -5.53 8.68 8.47
N ALA A 129 -4.43 7.96 8.71
CA ALA A 129 -3.40 7.72 7.70
C ALA A 129 -3.95 6.97 6.47
N ALA A 130 -4.77 5.94 6.68
CA ALA A 130 -5.39 5.14 5.61
C ALA A 130 -6.37 5.94 4.74
N PHE A 131 -7.12 6.87 5.34
CA PHE A 131 -8.14 7.66 4.64
C PHE A 131 -7.64 9.01 4.12
N GLY A 132 -6.41 9.42 4.44
CA GLY A 132 -5.87 10.70 3.98
C GLY A 132 -6.28 11.91 4.84
N ASN A 133 -6.80 11.67 6.05
CA ASN A 133 -7.35 12.73 6.91
C ASN A 133 -6.24 13.39 7.74
N ASN A 134 -5.39 14.16 7.07
CA ASN A 134 -4.13 14.65 7.63
C ASN A 134 -4.32 15.72 8.72
N GLY A 135 -5.35 16.56 8.63
CA GLY A 135 -5.69 17.49 9.72
C GLY A 135 -6.10 16.77 11.00
N ALA A 136 -6.97 15.76 10.89
CA ALA A 136 -7.34 14.89 12.01
C ALA A 136 -6.13 14.14 12.59
N LEU A 137 -5.25 13.64 11.71
CA LEU A 137 -4.00 12.98 12.11
C LEU A 137 -3.10 13.95 12.92
N GLN A 138 -2.92 15.18 12.46
CA GLN A 138 -2.11 16.20 13.13
C GLN A 138 -2.65 16.53 14.53
N VAL A 139 -3.97 16.68 14.67
CA VAL A 139 -4.63 16.89 15.97
C VAL A 139 -4.38 15.70 16.91
N LEU A 140 -4.57 14.46 16.44
CA LEU A 140 -4.34 13.26 17.25
C LEU A 140 -2.88 13.15 17.71
N LEU A 141 -1.92 13.41 16.82
CA LEU A 141 -0.50 13.40 17.16
C LEU A 141 -0.16 14.49 18.19
N SER A 142 -0.74 15.68 18.05
CA SER A 142 -0.61 16.78 19.03
C SER A 142 -1.20 16.40 20.39
N ALA A 143 -2.27 15.59 20.40
CA ALA A 143 -2.87 15.00 21.59
C ALA A 143 -2.15 13.75 22.12
N ARG A 144 -0.90 13.50 21.70
CA ARG A 144 -0.05 12.37 22.14
C ARG A 144 -0.60 10.99 21.76
N ALA A 145 -1.28 10.87 20.62
CA ALA A 145 -1.50 9.56 20.02
C ALA A 145 -0.15 8.93 19.63
N ASP A 146 0.02 7.63 19.86
CA ASP A 146 1.25 6.88 19.63
C ASP A 146 1.41 6.51 18.14
N PRO A 147 2.35 7.14 17.41
CA PRO A 147 2.57 6.88 15.98
C PRO A 147 3.30 5.55 15.72
N LYS A 148 3.71 4.82 16.78
CA LYS A 148 4.41 3.53 16.70
C LYS A 148 3.50 2.36 17.06
N LYS A 149 2.27 2.62 17.52
CA LYS A 149 1.36 1.58 17.98
C LYS A 149 0.97 0.65 16.84
N LYS A 150 1.51 -0.57 16.87
CA LYS A 150 1.18 -1.61 15.89
C LYS A 150 -0.21 -2.19 16.12
N GLU A 151 -0.90 -2.50 15.03
CA GLU A 151 -2.14 -3.26 15.09
C GLU A 151 -1.90 -4.77 15.29
N GLY A 152 -2.97 -5.56 15.35
CA GLY A 152 -2.95 -6.98 15.69
C GLY A 152 -2.20 -7.93 14.74
N ARG A 153 -1.77 -7.50 13.55
CA ARG A 153 -0.82 -8.20 12.65
C ARG A 153 0.55 -7.51 12.59
N GLY A 154 0.82 -6.61 13.52
CA GLY A 154 2.11 -5.92 13.63
C GLY A 154 2.28 -4.73 12.69
N ASN A 155 1.28 -4.35 11.89
CA ASN A 155 1.43 -3.21 10.97
C ASN A 155 1.48 -1.88 11.76
N PRO A 156 2.52 -1.05 11.61
CA PRO A 156 2.60 0.28 12.24
C PRO A 156 1.68 1.28 11.54
N PRO A 157 1.35 2.43 12.16
CA PRO A 157 0.53 3.48 11.52
C PRO A 157 1.06 3.95 10.16
N LEU A 158 2.38 4.10 10.02
CA LEU A 158 3.02 4.49 8.77
C LEU A 158 2.78 3.49 7.62
N PHE A 159 2.49 2.23 7.93
CA PHE A 159 2.11 1.22 6.93
C PHE A 159 0.83 1.60 6.19
N PHE A 160 -0.11 2.25 6.88
CA PHE A 160 -1.44 2.53 6.35
C PHE A 160 -1.49 3.76 5.43
N SER A 161 -0.52 4.69 5.51
CA SER A 161 -0.44 5.82 4.58
C SER A 161 -0.27 5.37 3.13
N SER A 162 0.29 4.17 2.91
CA SER A 162 0.46 3.59 1.58
C SER A 162 -0.85 3.16 0.92
N LEU A 163 -1.94 2.95 1.67
CA LEU A 163 -3.23 2.51 1.08
C LEU A 163 -3.84 3.56 0.15
N ALA A 164 -3.64 4.85 0.45
CA ALA A 164 -4.16 5.98 -0.33
C ALA A 164 -3.04 6.81 -0.99
N ASP A 165 -1.80 6.30 -1.02
CA ASP A 165 -0.59 7.07 -1.38
C ASP A 165 -0.53 8.43 -0.66
N ASN A 166 -0.85 8.43 0.63
CA ASN A 166 -0.96 9.62 1.47
C ASN A 166 0.42 10.11 1.91
N LEU A 167 1.08 10.88 1.04
CA LEU A 167 2.40 11.48 1.29
C LEU A 167 2.41 12.33 2.58
N GLU A 168 1.43 13.21 2.73
CA GLU A 168 1.40 14.15 3.85
C GLU A 168 1.19 13.42 5.19
N GLY A 169 0.31 12.43 5.24
CA GLY A 169 0.16 11.60 6.44
C GLY A 169 1.41 10.77 6.75
N ALA A 170 2.16 10.33 5.74
CA ALA A 170 3.44 9.68 5.94
C ALA A 170 4.46 10.64 6.59
N ARG A 171 4.54 11.89 6.11
CA ARG A 171 5.41 12.93 6.70
C ARG A 171 5.05 13.23 8.14
N LEU A 172 3.78 13.48 8.43
CA LEU A 172 3.30 13.73 9.80
C LEU A 172 3.69 12.59 10.76
N LEU A 173 3.56 11.33 10.32
CA LEU A 173 3.96 10.18 11.12
C LEU A 173 5.48 10.10 11.31
N LEU A 174 6.27 10.36 10.27
CA LEU A 174 7.74 10.38 10.34
C LEU A 174 8.24 11.50 11.25
N GLU A 175 7.67 12.70 11.16
CA GLU A 175 7.94 13.84 12.05
C GLU A 175 7.60 13.51 13.50
N ALA A 176 6.50 12.77 13.73
CA ALA A 176 6.14 12.21 15.03
C ALA A 176 7.02 11.03 15.46
N ARG A 177 8.13 10.76 14.76
CA ARG A 177 9.12 9.70 15.03
C ARG A 177 8.61 8.29 14.83
N ALA A 178 7.65 8.06 13.93
CA ALA A 178 7.35 6.71 13.44
C ALA A 178 8.62 6.07 12.85
N ASP A 179 8.78 4.76 13.03
CA ASP A 179 9.94 4.05 12.51
C ASP A 179 9.70 3.63 11.04
N PRO A 180 10.44 4.20 10.06
CA PRO A 180 10.31 3.81 8.66
C PRO A 180 10.82 2.39 8.37
N CYS A 181 11.67 1.85 9.25
CA CYS A 181 12.20 0.48 9.16
C CYS A 181 11.27 -0.55 9.81
N ALA A 182 10.14 -0.14 10.38
CA ALA A 182 9.25 -1.06 11.07
C ALA A 182 8.69 -2.13 10.14
N GLU A 183 8.58 -3.34 10.66
CA GLU A 183 8.00 -4.49 9.96
C GLU A 183 6.73 -4.99 10.64
N SER A 184 5.84 -5.56 9.84
CA SER A 184 4.71 -6.35 10.31
C SER A 184 5.14 -7.71 10.87
N ASP A 185 4.20 -8.45 11.46
CA ASP A 185 4.48 -9.80 11.99
C ASP A 185 4.83 -10.80 10.87
N LEU A 186 4.52 -10.47 9.62
CA LEU A 186 4.90 -11.23 8.43
C LEU A 186 6.26 -10.77 7.85
N SER A 187 7.01 -9.97 8.60
CA SER A 187 8.28 -9.36 8.18
C SER A 187 8.13 -8.53 6.91
N ILE A 188 6.97 -7.91 6.69
CA ILE A 188 6.78 -6.97 5.57
C ILE A 188 7.10 -5.58 6.09
N SER A 189 8.11 -4.93 5.51
CA SER A 189 8.48 -3.57 5.89
C SER A 189 7.48 -2.55 5.35
N VAL A 190 7.45 -1.35 5.94
CA VAL A 190 6.65 -0.23 5.41
C VAL A 190 7.02 0.07 3.96
N LEU A 191 8.32 0.10 3.63
CA LEU A 191 8.79 0.36 2.27
C LEU A 191 8.35 -0.74 1.29
N GLU A 192 8.47 -2.01 1.67
CA GLU A 192 7.99 -3.14 0.87
C GLU A 192 6.49 -3.01 0.57
N PHE A 193 5.69 -2.63 1.58
CA PHE A 193 4.25 -2.45 1.37
C PHE A 193 3.94 -1.26 0.47
N ALA A 194 4.60 -0.11 0.65
CA ALA A 194 4.42 1.07 -0.21
C ALA A 194 4.70 0.74 -1.69
N CYS A 195 5.80 0.02 -1.92
CA CYS A 195 6.20 -0.50 -3.22
C CYS A 195 5.18 -1.49 -3.82
N ASN A 196 4.67 -2.42 -3.00
CA ASN A 196 3.70 -3.42 -3.46
C ASN A 196 2.30 -2.84 -3.68
N ALA A 197 1.94 -1.77 -2.98
CA ALA A 197 0.68 -1.05 -3.13
C ALA A 197 0.70 -0.03 -4.28
N GLY A 198 1.87 0.24 -4.89
CA GLY A 198 2.01 1.28 -5.91
C GLY A 198 1.99 2.71 -5.37
N ALA A 199 2.14 2.88 -4.05
CA ALA A 199 2.14 4.16 -3.35
C ALA A 199 3.43 4.93 -3.66
N SER A 200 3.45 5.59 -4.82
CA SER A 200 4.68 6.11 -5.41
C SER A 200 5.24 7.29 -4.63
N GLN A 201 4.38 8.16 -4.10
CA GLN A 201 4.81 9.32 -3.32
C GLN A 201 5.31 8.89 -1.95
N VAL A 202 4.57 8.01 -1.27
CA VAL A 202 4.97 7.48 0.03
C VAL A 202 6.26 6.66 -0.07
N ALA A 203 6.41 5.84 -1.12
CA ALA A 203 7.64 5.08 -1.35
C ALA A 203 8.86 6.01 -1.52
N LYS A 204 8.76 7.06 -2.34
CA LYS A 204 9.83 8.07 -2.51
C LYS A 204 10.25 8.70 -1.19
N GLU A 205 9.28 9.08 -0.36
CA GLU A 205 9.56 9.67 0.97
C GLU A 205 10.29 8.67 1.88
N ILE A 206 9.87 7.40 1.90
CA ILE A 206 10.52 6.37 2.72
C ILE A 206 11.91 6.00 2.17
N PHE A 207 12.14 6.06 0.86
CA PHE A 207 13.47 5.84 0.26
C PHE A 207 14.52 6.85 0.76
N ALA A 208 14.10 8.06 1.15
CA ALA A 208 14.99 9.06 1.75
C ALA A 208 15.41 8.72 3.20
N THR A 209 14.91 7.62 3.76
CA THR A 209 15.20 7.17 5.13
C THR A 209 16.10 5.92 5.15
N PRO A 210 16.66 5.53 6.31
CA PRO A 210 17.45 4.30 6.44
C PRO A 210 16.73 3.00 6.06
N ALA A 211 15.40 3.03 5.89
CA ALA A 211 14.61 1.87 5.48
C ALA A 211 15.02 1.33 4.10
N ALA A 212 15.46 2.21 3.19
CA ALA A 212 15.91 1.85 1.85
C ALA A 212 17.04 0.80 1.88
N ALA A 213 18.02 0.97 2.78
CA ALA A 213 19.19 0.09 2.87
C ALA A 213 18.85 -1.33 3.35
N ARG A 214 17.68 -1.53 3.99
CA ARG A 214 17.25 -2.83 4.52
C ARG A 214 16.31 -3.57 3.57
N ALA A 215 15.74 -2.87 2.59
CA ALA A 215 14.80 -3.44 1.67
C ALA A 215 15.52 -4.27 0.60
N GLN A 216 15.00 -5.46 0.34
CA GLN A 216 15.51 -6.39 -0.67
C GLN A 216 14.36 -6.81 -1.56
N TYR A 217 14.67 -7.10 -2.82
CA TYR A 217 13.73 -7.67 -3.77
C TYR A 217 12.51 -6.78 -4.08
N LEU A 218 12.60 -5.46 -3.87
CA LEU A 218 11.48 -4.54 -4.05
C LEU A 218 10.91 -4.58 -5.48
N LEU A 219 11.80 -4.61 -6.47
CA LEU A 219 11.40 -4.72 -7.88
C LEU A 219 10.68 -6.05 -8.15
N HIS A 220 11.14 -7.16 -7.58
CA HIS A 220 10.49 -8.47 -7.75
C HIS A 220 9.10 -8.50 -7.12
N THR A 221 8.96 -8.02 -5.88
CA THR A 221 7.66 -8.04 -5.19
C THR A 221 6.66 -7.09 -5.85
N ALA A 222 7.10 -5.93 -6.32
CA ALA A 222 6.27 -4.98 -7.05
C ALA A 222 5.79 -5.55 -8.40
N LEU A 223 6.66 -6.25 -9.13
CA LEU A 223 6.26 -6.94 -10.37
C LEU A 223 5.21 -8.01 -10.11
N VAL A 224 5.32 -8.77 -9.01
CA VAL A 224 4.37 -9.86 -8.70
C VAL A 224 3.04 -9.34 -8.15
N ILE A 225 3.04 -8.28 -7.34
CA ILE A 225 1.85 -7.81 -6.62
C ILE A 225 1.15 -6.65 -7.35
N ASN A 226 1.90 -5.66 -7.83
CA ASN A 226 1.37 -4.43 -8.43
C ASN A 226 1.27 -4.50 -9.97
N GLY A 227 1.58 -5.65 -10.56
CA GLY A 227 1.41 -5.88 -12.00
C GLY A 227 2.36 -5.10 -12.90
N GLY A 228 3.51 -4.64 -12.38
CA GLY A 228 4.57 -4.06 -13.19
C GLY A 228 4.23 -2.74 -13.88
N ASN A 229 3.58 -1.81 -13.18
CA ASN A 229 3.39 -0.45 -13.71
C ASN A 229 4.75 0.19 -14.06
N PRO A 230 5.01 0.56 -15.33
CA PRO A 230 6.31 1.02 -15.78
C PRO A 230 6.76 2.32 -15.11
N ALA A 231 5.84 3.24 -14.80
CA ALA A 231 6.16 4.49 -14.12
C ALA A 231 6.57 4.24 -12.66
N HIS A 232 5.92 3.27 -12.00
CA HIS A 232 6.26 2.88 -10.64
C HIS A 232 7.62 2.15 -10.58
N ILE A 233 7.89 1.26 -11.54
CA ILE A 233 9.18 0.59 -11.68
C ILE A 233 10.30 1.60 -11.97
N ALA A 234 10.08 2.56 -12.88
CA ALA A 234 11.05 3.62 -13.15
C ALA A 234 11.40 4.42 -11.88
N MET A 235 10.38 4.80 -11.11
CA MET A 235 10.57 5.50 -9.83
C MET A 235 11.43 4.70 -8.84
N MET A 236 11.20 3.39 -8.73
CA MET A 236 11.99 2.52 -7.83
C MET A 236 13.45 2.45 -8.26
N ILE A 237 13.71 2.41 -9.57
CA ILE A 237 15.06 2.40 -10.12
C ILE A 237 15.76 3.74 -9.85
N GLU A 238 15.06 4.87 -10.08
CA GLU A 238 15.54 6.21 -9.74
C GLU A 238 15.85 6.35 -8.24
N ALA A 239 15.10 5.66 -7.38
CA ALA A 239 15.33 5.62 -5.94
C ALA A 239 16.49 4.70 -5.51
N GLY A 240 17.17 4.05 -6.46
CA GLY A 240 18.39 3.26 -6.21
C GLY A 240 18.18 1.75 -6.09
N CYS A 241 17.02 1.21 -6.45
CA CYS A 241 16.81 -0.24 -6.50
C CYS A 241 17.74 -0.91 -7.54
N ASP A 242 18.37 -2.02 -7.15
CA ASP A 242 19.23 -2.78 -8.06
C ASP A 242 18.39 -3.52 -9.11
N VAL A 243 18.51 -3.05 -10.35
CA VAL A 243 17.85 -3.60 -11.55
C VAL A 243 18.23 -5.08 -11.80
N ASN A 244 19.38 -5.52 -11.29
CA ASN A 244 19.96 -6.83 -11.53
C ASN A 244 19.91 -7.77 -10.32
N GLU A 245 19.24 -7.38 -9.24
CA GLU A 245 19.14 -8.18 -8.03
C GLU A 245 18.54 -9.57 -8.34
N GLN A 246 19.21 -10.65 -7.90
CA GLN A 246 18.71 -12.00 -8.10
C GLN A 246 17.87 -12.46 -6.91
N PHE A 247 16.68 -12.98 -7.19
CA PHE A 247 15.70 -13.29 -6.16
C PHE A 247 16.00 -14.61 -5.42
N TYR A 248 16.38 -14.51 -4.15
CA TYR A 248 16.58 -15.66 -3.25
C TYR A 248 15.78 -15.43 -1.96
N PRO A 249 14.48 -15.81 -1.94
CA PRO A 249 13.61 -15.46 -0.82
C PRO A 249 14.11 -16.11 0.47
N LYS A 250 14.60 -15.29 1.40
CA LYS A 250 15.02 -15.71 2.75
C LYS A 250 13.83 -15.80 3.71
N LYS A 251 12.89 -14.86 3.59
CA LYS A 251 11.71 -14.76 4.47
C LYS A 251 10.80 -15.98 4.30
N LEU A 252 10.37 -16.57 5.43
CA LEU A 252 9.53 -17.77 5.44
C LEU A 252 8.23 -17.58 4.66
N GLY A 253 7.60 -16.40 4.76
CA GLY A 253 6.37 -16.08 4.03
C GLY A 253 6.53 -16.19 2.51
N TYR A 254 7.58 -15.59 1.94
CA TYR A 254 7.87 -15.72 0.52
C TYR A 254 8.19 -17.18 0.14
N ARG A 255 9.00 -17.88 0.94
CA ARG A 255 9.32 -19.29 0.67
C ARG A 255 8.07 -20.16 0.58
N LEU A 256 7.13 -20.01 1.52
CA LEU A 256 5.87 -20.76 1.51
C LEU A 256 4.99 -20.38 0.30
N LEU A 257 4.87 -19.08 0.01
CA LEU A 257 4.08 -18.59 -1.12
C LEU A 257 4.55 -19.18 -2.45
N TYR A 258 5.85 -19.08 -2.72
CA TYR A 258 6.45 -19.58 -3.95
C TYR A 258 6.52 -21.11 -3.99
N MET A 259 6.67 -21.79 -2.85
CA MET A 259 6.59 -23.26 -2.77
C MET A 259 5.19 -23.76 -3.17
N ILE A 260 4.13 -23.17 -2.61
CA ILE A 260 2.75 -23.52 -2.96
C ILE A 260 2.50 -23.27 -4.45
N GLY A 261 2.98 -22.15 -4.99
CA GLY A 261 2.89 -21.86 -6.43
C GLY A 261 3.64 -22.87 -7.30
N THR A 262 4.84 -23.29 -6.88
CA THR A 262 5.66 -24.32 -7.55
C THR A 262 4.95 -25.67 -7.59
N VAL A 263 4.35 -26.09 -6.48
CA VAL A 263 3.59 -27.35 -6.41
C VAL A 263 2.36 -27.28 -7.32
N LYS A 264 1.64 -26.16 -7.30
CA LYS A 264 0.49 -25.94 -8.20
C LYS A 264 0.91 -26.02 -9.67
N HIS A 265 2.06 -25.44 -10.04
CA HIS A 265 2.60 -25.50 -11.40
C HIS A 265 2.79 -26.96 -11.87
N ARG A 266 3.38 -27.80 -11.01
CA ARG A 266 3.66 -29.21 -11.33
C ARG A 266 2.39 -30.07 -11.43
N LEU A 267 1.38 -29.80 -10.60
CA LEU A 267 0.19 -30.65 -10.50
C LEU A 267 -0.95 -30.23 -11.44
N LYS A 268 -1.16 -28.92 -11.62
CA LYS A 268 -2.34 -28.37 -12.32
C LYS A 268 -2.01 -27.70 -13.66
N GLY A 269 -0.73 -27.70 -14.05
CA GLY A 269 -0.25 -27.08 -15.28
C GLY A 269 0.16 -25.61 -15.15
N PRO A 270 0.72 -25.04 -16.23
CA PRO A 270 1.28 -23.69 -16.24
C PRO A 270 0.18 -22.62 -16.24
N SER A 271 0.17 -21.78 -15.21
CA SER A 271 -0.48 -20.47 -15.21
C SER A 271 0.61 -19.41 -15.06
N THR A 272 0.32 -18.15 -15.38
CA THR A 272 1.31 -17.05 -15.24
C THR A 272 1.90 -17.00 -13.84
N TYR A 273 1.06 -17.05 -12.80
CA TYR A 273 1.50 -17.04 -11.41
C TYR A 273 2.25 -18.31 -11.00
N SER A 274 1.83 -19.48 -11.50
CA SER A 274 2.50 -20.74 -11.18
C SER A 274 3.87 -20.84 -11.87
N ALA A 275 4.01 -20.33 -13.10
CA ALA A 275 5.27 -20.24 -13.82
C ALA A 275 6.24 -19.24 -13.16
N LEU A 276 5.77 -18.06 -12.77
CA LEU A 276 6.55 -17.12 -11.95
C LEU A 276 7.06 -17.81 -10.69
N SER A 277 6.17 -18.51 -9.99
CA SER A 277 6.55 -19.24 -8.78
C SER A 277 7.49 -20.41 -9.04
N TYR A 278 7.46 -21.01 -10.21
CA TYR A 278 8.35 -22.11 -10.55
C TYR A 278 9.75 -21.62 -10.97
N HIS A 279 9.85 -20.41 -11.52
CA HIS A 279 11.09 -19.81 -12.04
C HIS A 279 11.70 -18.71 -11.16
N HIS A 280 11.10 -18.42 -10.00
CA HIS A 280 11.50 -17.29 -9.15
C HIS A 280 12.94 -17.37 -8.62
N THR A 281 13.49 -18.57 -8.37
CA THR A 281 14.80 -18.71 -7.72
C THR A 281 15.94 -18.24 -8.63
N GLY A 282 16.68 -17.23 -8.16
CA GLY A 282 17.74 -16.57 -8.92
C GLY A 282 17.25 -15.72 -10.09
N ALA A 283 15.94 -15.48 -10.21
CA ALA A 283 15.39 -14.65 -11.28
C ALA A 283 15.72 -13.17 -11.06
N THR A 284 16.03 -12.46 -12.14
CA THR A 284 16.16 -11.01 -12.15
C THR A 284 14.77 -10.36 -12.32
N PRO A 285 14.61 -9.06 -11.98
CA PRO A 285 13.38 -8.33 -12.27
C PRO A 285 12.99 -8.39 -13.75
N LEU A 286 13.98 -8.36 -14.65
CA LEU A 286 13.77 -8.49 -16.09
C LEU A 286 13.11 -9.84 -16.44
N MET A 287 13.63 -10.96 -15.93
CA MET A 287 13.04 -12.28 -16.16
C MET A 287 11.59 -12.36 -15.66
N LEU A 288 11.31 -11.84 -14.47
CA LEU A 288 9.96 -11.86 -13.90
C LEU A 288 8.99 -10.98 -14.70
N SER A 289 9.43 -9.79 -15.16
CA SER A 289 8.60 -8.90 -15.97
C SER A 289 8.16 -9.57 -17.29
N ILE A 290 9.06 -10.32 -17.94
CA ILE A 290 8.76 -11.04 -19.18
C ILE A 290 7.85 -12.23 -18.92
N LEU A 291 8.15 -13.02 -17.87
CA LEU A 291 7.33 -14.17 -17.47
C LEU A 291 5.89 -13.77 -17.15
N ALA A 292 5.71 -12.60 -16.54
CA ALA A 292 4.42 -12.03 -16.19
C ALA A 292 3.70 -11.35 -17.38
N GLY A 293 4.41 -11.09 -18.49
CA GLY A 293 3.89 -10.38 -19.66
C GLY A 293 3.93 -8.85 -19.55
N TYR A 294 4.66 -8.30 -18.58
CA TYR A 294 4.81 -6.86 -18.36
C TYR A 294 5.93 -6.28 -19.24
N PHE A 295 5.72 -6.31 -20.55
CA PHE A 295 6.73 -5.89 -21.54
C PHE A 295 7.12 -4.42 -21.42
N SER A 296 6.19 -3.54 -21.02
CA SER A 296 6.51 -2.13 -20.77
C SER A 296 7.47 -1.95 -19.58
N ALA A 297 7.28 -2.73 -18.50
CA ALA A 297 8.25 -2.76 -17.40
C ALA A 297 9.58 -3.37 -17.83
N ALA A 298 9.56 -4.43 -18.66
CA ALA A 298 10.78 -5.01 -19.22
C ALA A 298 11.60 -3.99 -20.02
N GLN A 299 10.94 -3.15 -20.83
CA GLN A 299 11.60 -2.07 -21.56
C GLN A 299 12.22 -1.02 -20.63
N VAL A 300 11.52 -0.64 -19.55
CA VAL A 300 12.06 0.28 -18.53
C VAL A 300 13.30 -0.32 -17.86
N LEU A 301 13.26 -1.61 -17.51
CA LEU A 301 14.40 -2.30 -16.91
C LEU A 301 15.61 -2.35 -17.85
N LEU A 302 15.41 -2.72 -19.13
CA LEU A 302 16.46 -2.74 -20.16
C LEU A 302 17.08 -1.35 -20.33
N LYS A 303 16.26 -0.31 -20.54
CA LYS A 303 16.75 1.08 -20.65
C LYS A 303 17.57 1.56 -19.44
N ASN A 304 17.39 0.93 -18.28
CA ASN A 304 18.14 1.23 -17.05
C ASN A 304 19.25 0.20 -16.75
N GLY A 305 19.72 -0.55 -17.75
CA GLY A 305 20.90 -1.42 -17.64
C GLY A 305 20.61 -2.80 -17.02
N ALA A 306 19.43 -3.35 -17.28
CA ALA A 306 19.12 -4.74 -16.91
C ALA A 306 19.98 -5.71 -17.71
N ARG A 307 20.78 -6.52 -17.02
CA ARG A 307 21.64 -7.53 -17.61
C ARG A 307 20.82 -8.69 -18.18
N VAL A 308 21.04 -8.96 -19.45
CA VAL A 308 20.38 -10.03 -20.21
C VAL A 308 21.10 -11.38 -20.13
N ASP A 309 22.36 -11.37 -19.70
CA ASP A 309 23.23 -12.54 -19.64
C ASP A 309 23.08 -13.36 -18.34
N LEU A 310 22.45 -12.77 -17.32
CA LEU A 310 22.19 -13.44 -16.05
C LEU A 310 21.27 -14.65 -16.24
N ARG A 311 21.48 -15.67 -15.39
CA ARG A 311 20.72 -16.92 -15.41
C ARG A 311 20.10 -17.18 -14.04
N ASN A 312 18.86 -17.64 -14.05
CA ASN A 312 18.21 -18.13 -12.82
C ASN A 312 18.74 -19.51 -12.42
N SER A 313 18.28 -20.06 -11.29
CA SER A 313 18.70 -21.39 -10.80
C SER A 313 18.33 -22.56 -11.72
N ARG A 314 17.60 -22.30 -12.81
CA ARG A 314 17.24 -23.29 -13.83
C ARG A 314 17.97 -23.05 -15.15
N ASN A 315 19.05 -22.27 -15.12
CA ASN A 315 19.87 -21.90 -16.27
C ASN A 315 19.11 -21.18 -17.39
N ARG A 316 18.00 -20.50 -17.08
CA ARG A 316 17.24 -19.71 -18.05
C ARG A 316 17.62 -18.24 -17.97
N THR A 317 17.75 -17.62 -19.14
CA THR A 317 18.00 -16.20 -19.37
C THR A 317 16.69 -15.44 -19.58
N ALA A 318 16.76 -14.10 -19.60
CA ALA A 318 15.61 -13.27 -19.97
C ALA A 318 15.14 -13.52 -21.42
N LEU A 319 16.07 -13.87 -22.32
CA LEU A 319 15.78 -14.17 -23.71
C LEU A 319 15.02 -15.49 -23.87
N ASP A 320 15.40 -16.52 -23.10
CA ASP A 320 14.69 -17.82 -23.13
C ASP A 320 13.20 -17.63 -22.79
N PHE A 321 12.91 -16.79 -21.78
CA PHE A 321 11.54 -16.46 -21.42
C PHE A 321 10.84 -15.56 -22.44
N ALA A 322 11.57 -14.66 -23.11
CA ALA A 322 11.00 -13.80 -24.15
C ALA A 322 10.53 -14.62 -25.35
N VAL A 323 11.30 -15.63 -25.75
CA VAL A 323 10.93 -16.58 -26.81
C VAL A 323 9.75 -17.45 -26.37
N GLU A 324 9.78 -18.01 -25.15
CA GLU A 324 8.71 -18.85 -24.60
C GLU A 324 7.36 -18.10 -24.53
N LYS A 325 7.39 -16.79 -24.24
CA LYS A 325 6.20 -15.94 -24.08
C LYS A 325 5.79 -15.19 -25.34
N SER A 326 6.46 -15.41 -26.47
CA SER A 326 6.25 -14.65 -27.71
C SER A 326 6.27 -13.14 -27.46
N ALA A 327 7.29 -12.67 -26.73
CA ALA A 327 7.44 -11.27 -26.36
C ALA A 327 7.53 -10.37 -27.61
N PRO A 328 7.08 -9.10 -27.53
CA PRO A 328 7.19 -8.15 -28.62
C PRO A 328 8.63 -8.01 -29.12
N GLU A 329 8.79 -7.84 -30.43
CA GLU A 329 10.10 -7.71 -31.09
C GLU A 329 10.96 -6.60 -30.49
N VAL A 330 10.35 -5.55 -29.95
CA VAL A 330 11.06 -4.46 -29.26
C VAL A 330 11.81 -4.97 -28.03
N VAL A 331 11.25 -5.92 -27.26
CA VAL A 331 11.93 -6.47 -26.07
C VAL A 331 13.07 -7.40 -26.50
N ILE A 332 12.84 -8.23 -27.52
CA ILE A 332 13.85 -9.17 -28.05
C ILE A 332 15.04 -8.42 -28.66
N SER A 333 14.75 -7.38 -29.45
CA SER A 333 15.79 -6.56 -30.11
C SER A 333 16.63 -5.78 -29.11
N LEU A 334 16.02 -5.19 -28.07
CA LEU A 334 16.75 -4.53 -26.99
C LEU A 334 17.67 -5.50 -26.24
N GLN A 335 17.22 -6.73 -26.00
CA GLN A 335 18.08 -7.74 -25.37
C GLN A 335 19.27 -8.14 -26.25
N HIS A 336 19.04 -8.30 -27.56
CA HIS A 336 20.13 -8.58 -28.49
C HIS A 336 21.12 -7.41 -28.61
N ALA A 337 20.65 -6.17 -28.54
CA ALA A 337 21.52 -4.99 -28.55
C ALA A 337 22.44 -4.97 -27.33
N GLU A 338 21.90 -5.16 -26.12
CA GLU A 338 22.69 -5.20 -24.89
C GLU A 338 23.65 -6.39 -24.84
N ALA A 339 23.24 -7.56 -25.35
CA ALA A 339 24.12 -8.72 -25.44
C ALA A 339 25.32 -8.47 -26.37
N ARG A 340 25.13 -7.70 -27.46
CA ARG A 340 26.19 -7.32 -28.39
C ARG A 340 27.13 -6.27 -27.80
N GLU A 341 26.58 -5.26 -27.12
CA GLU A 341 27.39 -4.25 -26.42
C GLU A 341 28.21 -4.86 -25.28
N GLY A 342 27.62 -5.77 -24.51
CA GLY A 342 28.33 -6.54 -23.48
C GLY A 342 29.45 -7.43 -24.03
N ALA A 343 29.28 -7.96 -25.25
CA ALA A 343 30.31 -8.75 -25.94
C ALA A 343 31.41 -7.90 -26.59
N GLN A 344 31.17 -6.61 -26.84
CA GLN A 344 32.15 -5.67 -27.44
C GLN A 344 33.06 -4.97 -26.41
N LEU A 345 32.78 -5.07 -25.11
CA LEU A 345 33.68 -4.57 -24.07
C LEU A 345 34.92 -5.49 -23.93
N PRO A 346 36.15 -5.03 -24.26
CA PRO A 346 37.33 -5.86 -24.10
C PRO A 346 37.56 -6.18 -22.62
N PRO A 347 38.12 -7.37 -22.30
CA PRO A 347 38.25 -7.89 -20.93
C PRO A 347 39.10 -7.00 -19.99
N CYS A 348 39.82 -6.00 -20.51
CA CYS A 348 40.64 -5.08 -19.73
C CYS A 348 39.84 -3.98 -18.98
N MET A 349 38.58 -3.72 -19.33
CA MET A 349 37.72 -2.74 -18.62
C MET A 349 36.86 -3.37 -17.52
N ALA A 350 36.59 -4.68 -17.59
CA ALA A 350 35.86 -5.42 -16.56
C ALA A 350 36.64 -5.50 -15.22
N ALA A 351 37.97 -5.42 -15.26
CA ALA A 351 38.82 -5.44 -14.07
C ALA A 351 38.76 -4.13 -13.24
N LYS A 352 38.44 -2.98 -13.84
CA LYS A 352 38.38 -1.70 -13.12
C LYS A 352 37.12 -1.50 -12.28
N ARG A 353 36.07 -2.33 -12.47
CA ARG A 353 34.87 -2.33 -11.60
C ARG A 353 35.00 -3.21 -10.35
N LYS A 354 36.06 -4.03 -10.23
CA LYS A 354 36.35 -4.87 -9.04
C LYS A 354 37.42 -4.30 -8.10
N LEU A 355 37.97 -3.12 -8.38
CA LEU A 355 39.11 -2.54 -7.66
C LEU A 355 38.75 -1.40 -6.68
N LYS A 356 37.48 -1.27 -6.26
CA LYS A 356 37.11 -0.39 -5.14
C LYS A 356 36.98 -1.11 -3.78
N ASP A 357 37.15 -2.44 -3.74
CA ASP A 357 37.00 -3.23 -2.50
C ASP A 357 38.30 -3.86 -1.98
N VAL A 358 39.47 -3.39 -2.41
CA VAL A 358 40.74 -3.77 -1.76
C VAL A 358 41.69 -2.58 -1.80
N PHE A 359 41.79 -1.82 -0.71
CA PHE A 359 43.02 -1.43 -0.01
C PHE A 359 42.75 -0.28 0.99
N TRP A 360 42.98 -0.63 2.26
CA TRP A 360 42.96 0.12 3.54
C TRP A 360 41.60 0.45 4.15
#